data_AF-A0A9X0CKU3-F1
#
_entry.id   AF-A0A9X0CKU3-F1
#
_cell.length_a   1.000
_cell.length_b   1.000
_cell.length_c   1.000
_cell.angle_alpha   90.00
_cell.angle_beta   90.00
_cell.angle_gamma   90.00
#
_symmetry.space_group_name_H-M   'P 1'
#
loop_
_entity.id
_entity.type
_entity.pdbx_description
1 polymer ?
#
loop_
_entity_poly.entity_id
_entity_poly.type
_entity_poly.pdbx_seq_one_letter_code
_entity_poly.pdbx_strand_id
1 'polypeptide(L)'
;MRLAKHVMQVHLNAAQVGQAQEGELSLNFIKKYIGYCRNKCGPRLSEEAAQMLKNRYVLMRSGARDYEKDAEKKINIPITVRQLEAIIRISESLAKMRLLPFATAAHVEEALRLFQVSTLDAAMSGSLSGAEDFTPEQDIEEVRQIEKQIKRRFAIGTQVSEQKNNPGFCETEI
;
A
#
# COMPACT_ATOMS: atom_id res chain seq x y z
N MET A 1 -24.59 4.36 -6.93
CA MET A 1 -25.06 4.38 -8.35
C MET A 1 -24.26 5.30 -9.29
N ARG A 2 -23.15 5.97 -8.88
CA ARG A 2 -22.34 6.80 -9.82
C ARG A 2 -21.36 5.98 -10.67
N LEU A 3 -20.70 4.98 -10.08
CA LEU A 3 -19.72 4.12 -10.76
C LEU A 3 -20.36 3.30 -11.89
N ALA A 4 -21.47 2.60 -11.63
CA ALA A 4 -22.17 1.82 -12.65
C ALA A 4 -22.59 2.67 -13.87
N LYS A 5 -23.14 3.88 -13.61
CA LYS A 5 -23.51 4.83 -14.67
C LYS A 5 -22.29 5.30 -15.46
N HIS A 6 -21.18 5.60 -14.79
CA HIS A 6 -19.93 6.02 -15.44
C HIS A 6 -19.34 4.91 -16.31
N VAL A 7 -19.26 3.68 -15.80
CA VAL A 7 -18.73 2.52 -16.53
C VAL A 7 -19.58 2.24 -17.77
N MET A 8 -20.91 2.20 -17.64
CA MET A 8 -21.82 2.04 -18.79
C MET A 8 -21.63 3.18 -19.81
N GLN A 9 -21.47 4.42 -19.36
CA GLN A 9 -21.27 5.57 -20.24
C GLN A 9 -19.94 5.51 -21.00
N VAL A 10 -18.87 4.97 -20.41
CA VAL A 10 -17.60 4.74 -21.11
C VAL A 10 -17.75 3.68 -22.20
N HIS A 11 -18.41 2.56 -21.89
CA HIS A 11 -18.59 1.47 -22.87
C HIS A 11 -19.59 1.82 -23.98
N LEU A 12 -20.61 2.63 -23.71
CA LEU A 12 -21.57 3.11 -24.72
C LEU A 12 -20.97 4.19 -25.64
N ASN A 13 -20.00 4.98 -25.14
CA ASN A 13 -19.35 6.06 -25.89
C ASN A 13 -17.91 5.72 -26.32
N ALA A 14 -17.61 4.44 -26.59
CA ALA A 14 -16.25 3.98 -26.93
C ALA A 14 -15.61 4.73 -28.12
N ALA A 15 -16.41 5.28 -29.04
CA ALA A 15 -15.95 6.09 -30.18
C ALA A 15 -15.62 7.56 -29.83
N GLN A 16 -16.05 8.05 -28.66
CA GLN A 16 -15.79 9.42 -28.17
C GLN A 16 -14.51 9.51 -27.32
N VAL A 17 -13.81 8.39 -27.08
CA VAL A 17 -12.55 8.34 -26.31
C VAL A 17 -11.43 9.19 -26.97
N GLY A 18 -11.58 9.53 -28.26
CA GLY A 18 -10.70 10.46 -28.98
C GLY A 18 -11.04 11.94 -28.83
N GLN A 19 -12.25 12.29 -28.36
CA GLN A 19 -12.54 13.66 -27.94
C GLN A 19 -11.95 13.80 -26.56
N ALA A 20 -10.80 14.49 -26.49
CA ALA A 20 -10.12 14.82 -25.25
C ALA A 20 -11.18 15.34 -24.27
N GLN A 21 -11.51 14.52 -23.28
CA GLN A 21 -12.28 14.93 -22.13
C GLN A 21 -11.60 16.21 -21.65
N GLU A 22 -12.35 17.31 -21.57
CA GLU A 22 -11.87 18.62 -21.12
C GLU A 22 -11.37 18.51 -19.67
N GLY A 23 -10.20 17.90 -19.48
CA GLY A 23 -9.32 18.30 -18.42
C GLY A 23 -8.87 19.72 -18.75
N GLU A 24 -8.75 20.58 -17.74
CA GLU A 24 -8.25 21.96 -17.89
C GLU A 24 -6.92 22.03 -18.66
N LEU A 25 -6.18 20.91 -18.72
CA LEU A 25 -4.89 20.78 -19.39
C LEU A 25 -4.89 19.65 -20.43
N SER A 26 -4.41 19.95 -21.64
CA SER A 26 -4.22 18.93 -22.69
C SER A 26 -3.11 17.93 -22.34
N LEU A 27 -3.25 16.68 -22.80
CA LEU A 27 -2.21 15.65 -22.63
C LEU A 27 -0.87 16.05 -23.24
N ASN A 28 -0.89 16.75 -24.38
CA ASN A 28 0.32 17.25 -25.04
C ASN A 28 1.04 18.30 -24.20
N PHE A 29 0.29 19.17 -23.51
CA PHE A 29 0.84 20.15 -22.59
C PHE A 29 1.50 19.45 -21.39
N ILE A 30 0.81 18.50 -20.74
CA ILE A 30 1.34 17.78 -19.58
C ILE A 30 2.65 17.05 -19.93
N LYS A 31 2.71 16.37 -21.09
CA LYS A 31 3.94 15.70 -21.55
C LYS A 31 5.12 16.68 -21.68
N LYS A 32 4.90 17.83 -22.33
CA LYS A 32 5.92 18.88 -22.48
C LYS A 32 6.32 19.47 -21.13
N TYR A 33 5.35 19.73 -20.26
CA TYR A 33 5.57 20.31 -18.94
C TYR A 33 6.39 19.38 -18.03
N ILE A 34 6.06 18.09 -17.99
CA ILE A 34 6.84 17.08 -17.24
C ILE A 34 8.27 17.02 -17.78
N GLY A 35 8.45 17.00 -19.11
CA GLY A 35 9.76 17.03 -19.74
C GLY A 35 10.59 18.25 -19.33
N TYR A 36 9.97 19.43 -19.32
CA TYR A 36 10.60 20.67 -18.88
C TYR A 36 11.01 20.61 -17.39
N CYS A 37 10.08 20.22 -16.50
CA CYS A 37 10.35 20.12 -15.07
C CYS A 37 11.49 19.16 -14.74
N ARG A 38 11.54 18.00 -15.42
CA ARG A 38 12.60 17.00 -15.24
C ARG A 38 13.98 17.49 -15.67
N ASN A 39 14.05 18.25 -16.77
CA ASN A 39 15.31 18.69 -17.36
C ASN A 39 15.86 19.99 -16.74
N LYS A 40 14.98 20.84 -16.21
CA LYS A 40 15.37 22.17 -15.72
C LYS A 40 15.36 22.33 -14.21
N CYS A 41 14.60 21.50 -13.49
CA CYS A 41 14.45 21.62 -12.04
C CYS A 41 15.00 20.38 -11.32
N GLY A 42 16.03 20.59 -10.50
CA GLY A 42 16.62 19.59 -9.63
C GLY A 42 16.60 20.08 -8.18
N PRO A 43 15.42 20.07 -7.51
CA PRO A 43 15.30 20.66 -6.19
C PRO A 43 16.18 19.97 -5.16
N ARG A 44 16.51 20.69 -4.09
CA ARG A 44 17.21 20.18 -2.91
C ARG A 44 16.40 20.46 -1.65
N LEU A 45 16.57 19.63 -0.64
CA LEU A 45 15.90 19.81 0.63
C LEU A 45 16.41 21.08 1.33
N SER A 46 15.51 21.88 1.90
CA SER A 46 15.94 22.97 2.79
C SER A 46 16.39 22.41 4.15
N GLU A 47 17.22 23.15 4.86
CA GLU A 47 17.73 22.72 6.18
C GLU A 47 16.58 22.48 7.17
N GLU A 48 15.59 23.37 7.19
CA GLU A 48 14.38 23.22 8.01
C GLU A 48 13.62 21.92 7.68
N ALA A 49 13.46 21.63 6.39
CA ALA A 49 12.78 20.43 5.93
C ALA A 49 13.57 19.16 6.28
N ALA A 50 14.91 19.21 6.22
CA ALA A 50 15.79 18.12 6.62
C ALA A 50 15.66 17.81 8.11
N GLN A 51 15.68 18.84 8.95
CA GLN A 51 15.54 18.68 10.40
C GLN A 51 14.15 18.16 10.78
N MET A 52 13.09 18.67 10.15
CA MET A 52 11.73 18.17 10.34
C MET A 52 11.63 16.67 9.98
N LEU A 53 12.16 16.29 8.82
CA LEU A 53 12.13 14.91 8.35
C LEU A 53 12.88 13.96 9.28
N LYS A 54 14.06 14.37 9.76
CA LYS A 54 14.85 13.61 10.74
C LYS A 54 14.05 13.35 12.02
N ASN A 55 13.45 14.39 12.58
CA ASN A 55 12.66 14.27 13.81
C ASN A 55 11.46 13.34 13.62
N ARG A 56 10.73 13.47 12.50
CA ARG A 56 9.58 12.61 12.17
C ARG A 56 10.00 11.14 11.97
N TYR A 57 11.11 10.89 11.28
CA TYR A 57 11.62 9.53 11.08
C TYR A 57 11.99 8.85 12.41
N VAL A 58 12.63 9.57 13.33
CA VAL A 58 12.97 9.04 14.65
C VAL A 58 11.70 8.68 15.42
N LEU A 59 10.69 9.56 15.42
CA LEU A 59 9.41 9.33 16.09
C LEU A 59 8.65 8.12 15.51
N MET A 60 8.62 7.98 14.18
CA MET A 60 8.00 6.81 13.52
C MET A 60 8.71 5.51 13.93
N ARG A 61 10.04 5.53 13.98
CA ARG A 61 10.84 4.35 14.32
C ARG A 61 10.77 3.97 15.79
N SER A 62 10.70 4.94 16.70
CA SER A 62 10.47 4.67 18.13
C SER A 62 9.07 4.12 18.36
N GLY A 63 8.05 4.75 17.78
CA GLY A 63 6.66 4.30 17.92
C GLY A 63 6.48 2.84 17.47
N ALA A 64 7.03 2.48 16.31
CA ALA A 64 7.00 1.09 15.84
C ALA A 64 7.62 0.09 16.83
N ARG A 65 8.74 0.44 17.47
CA ARG A 65 9.38 -0.43 18.48
C ARG A 65 8.55 -0.56 19.74
N ASP A 66 7.87 0.50 20.16
CA ASP A 66 7.03 0.49 21.36
C ASP A 66 5.76 -0.33 21.11
N TYR A 67 5.14 -0.20 19.93
CA TYR A 67 4.03 -1.06 19.50
C TYR A 67 4.39 -2.54 19.48
N GLU A 68 5.58 -2.91 19.00
CA GLU A 68 6.04 -4.31 19.00
C GLU A 68 6.21 -4.88 20.41
N LYS A 69 6.59 -4.05 21.39
CA LYS A 69 6.72 -4.47 22.79
C LYS A 69 5.38 -4.64 23.47
N ASP A 70 4.46 -3.70 23.25
CA ASP A 70 3.17 -3.69 23.93
C ASP A 70 2.18 -4.70 23.35
N ALA A 71 2.23 -4.95 22.03
CA ALA A 71 1.25 -5.80 21.35
C ALA A 71 1.63 -7.29 21.26
N GLU A 72 2.86 -7.68 21.67
CA GLU A 72 3.49 -9.00 21.39
C GLU A 72 3.42 -9.45 19.91
N LYS A 73 2.96 -8.58 19.01
CA LYS A 73 2.84 -8.78 17.57
C LYS A 73 3.91 -7.95 16.89
N LYS A 74 4.74 -8.63 16.09
CA LYS A 74 5.75 -7.99 15.26
C LYS A 74 5.08 -7.18 14.15
N ILE A 75 5.60 -6.00 13.87
CA ILE A 75 5.17 -5.22 12.72
C ILE A 75 5.81 -5.88 11.49
N ASN A 76 4.98 -6.33 10.54
CA ASN A 76 5.45 -7.07 9.38
C ASN A 76 6.35 -6.25 8.43
N ILE A 77 6.33 -4.91 8.52
CA ILE A 77 7.09 -4.00 7.66
C ILE A 77 8.10 -3.19 8.50
N PRO A 78 9.41 -3.51 8.45
CA PRO A 78 10.41 -2.80 9.23
C PRO A 78 10.63 -1.37 8.71
N ILE A 79 10.79 -0.42 9.64
CA ILE A 79 11.10 0.97 9.29
C ILE A 79 12.60 1.12 8.95
N THR A 80 12.90 1.36 7.67
CA THR A 80 14.28 1.37 7.14
C THR A 80 14.69 2.71 6.54
N VAL A 81 15.98 2.89 6.29
CA VAL A 81 16.53 4.11 5.65
C VAL A 81 15.98 4.29 4.22
N ARG A 82 15.58 3.21 3.55
CA ARG A 82 14.94 3.27 2.22
C ARG A 82 13.64 4.06 2.25
N GLN A 83 12.87 3.97 3.33
CA GLN A 83 11.63 4.73 3.48
C GLN A 83 11.92 6.23 3.63
N LEU A 84 12.97 6.58 4.36
CA LEU A 84 13.43 7.97 4.47
C LEU A 84 13.81 8.54 3.09
N GLU A 85 14.59 7.81 2.30
CA GLU A 85 14.92 8.23 0.93
C GLU A 85 13.69 8.35 0.03
N ALA A 86 12.70 7.47 0.20
CA ALA A 86 11.46 7.53 -0.56
C ALA A 86 10.70 8.82 -0.26
N ILE A 87 10.59 9.21 1.01
CA ILE A 87 9.93 10.47 1.42
C ILE A 87 10.69 11.69 0.87
N ILE A 88 12.02 11.66 0.86
CA ILE A 88 12.84 12.72 0.23
C ILE A 88 12.52 12.84 -1.26
N ARG A 89 12.50 11.70 -1.98
CA ARG A 89 12.17 11.67 -3.42
C ARG A 89 10.77 12.22 -3.72
N ILE A 90 9.79 11.93 -2.86
CA ILE A 90 8.43 12.47 -2.99
C ILE A 90 8.44 14.00 -2.75
N SER A 91 9.10 14.45 -1.70
CA SER A 91 9.21 15.88 -1.34
C SER A 91 9.87 16.70 -2.46
N GLU A 92 10.96 16.19 -3.04
CA GLU A 92 11.62 16.79 -4.20
C GLU A 92 10.73 16.78 -5.43
N SER A 93 9.93 15.73 -5.64
CA SER A 93 9.00 15.65 -6.77
C SER A 93 7.87 16.68 -6.66
N LEU A 94 7.36 16.94 -5.45
CA LEU A 94 6.37 17.99 -5.20
C LEU A 94 6.94 19.39 -5.48
N ALA A 95 8.16 19.66 -5.02
CA ALA A 95 8.85 20.92 -5.33
C ALA A 95 9.10 21.06 -6.85
N LYS A 96 9.50 19.97 -7.51
CA LYS A 96 9.76 19.92 -8.95
C LYS A 96 8.52 20.23 -9.78
N MET A 97 7.35 19.73 -9.38
CA MET A 97 6.08 20.01 -10.04
C MET A 97 5.71 21.50 -10.00
N ARG A 98 6.15 22.21 -8.95
CA ARG A 98 5.98 23.66 -8.77
C ARG A 98 7.15 24.49 -9.31
N LEU A 99 8.12 23.86 -9.98
CA LEU A 99 9.36 24.48 -10.47
C LEU A 99 10.16 25.19 -9.37
N LEU A 100 10.02 24.76 -8.12
CA LEU A 100 10.75 25.33 -7.00
C LEU A 100 12.15 24.72 -6.89
N PRO A 101 13.20 25.53 -6.63
CA PRO A 101 14.57 25.03 -6.48
C PRO A 101 14.81 24.33 -5.14
N PHE A 102 13.94 24.56 -4.15
CA PHE A 102 14.06 23.98 -2.81
C PHE A 102 12.78 23.30 -2.35
N ALA A 103 12.93 22.12 -1.74
CA ALA A 103 11.86 21.41 -1.09
C ALA A 103 11.73 21.91 0.36
N THR A 104 10.67 22.69 0.61
CA THR A 104 10.32 23.24 1.93
C THR A 104 9.65 22.22 2.85
N ALA A 105 9.47 22.58 4.12
CA ALA A 105 8.77 21.79 5.13
C ALA A 105 7.36 21.36 4.69
N ALA A 106 6.61 22.23 3.99
CA ALA A 106 5.27 21.92 3.49
C ALA A 106 5.26 20.74 2.48
N HIS A 107 6.33 20.58 1.68
CA HIS A 107 6.44 19.43 0.78
C HIS A 107 6.72 18.13 1.55
N VAL A 108 7.52 18.21 2.63
CA VAL A 108 7.81 17.06 3.49
C VAL A 108 6.56 16.62 4.25
N GLU A 109 5.77 17.57 4.75
CA GLU A 109 4.52 17.27 5.44
C GLU A 109 3.54 16.53 4.53
N GLU A 110 3.36 17.01 3.29
CA GLU A 110 2.51 16.34 2.31
C GLU A 110 3.07 14.96 1.90
N ALA A 111 4.39 14.83 1.74
CA ALA A 111 5.03 13.56 1.46
C ALA A 111 4.82 12.53 2.59
N LEU A 112 4.90 12.97 3.85
CA LEU A 112 4.64 12.15 5.03
C LEU A 112 3.17 11.73 5.10
N ARG A 113 2.24 12.64 4.81
CA ARG A 113 0.81 12.34 4.75
C ARG A 113 0.50 11.23 3.75
N LEU A 114 1.07 11.33 2.54
CA LEU A 114 0.93 10.29 1.50
C LEU A 114 1.57 8.96 1.92
N PHE A 115 2.76 9.01 2.53
CA PHE A 115 3.48 7.82 2.97
C PHE A 115 2.74 7.07 4.10
N GLN A 116 2.13 7.80 5.02
CA GLN A 116 1.37 7.21 6.13
C GLN A 116 0.14 6.45 5.62
N VAL A 117 -0.59 7.02 4.67
CA VAL A 117 -1.74 6.35 4.05
C VAL A 117 -1.31 5.12 3.26
N SER A 118 -0.20 5.17 2.53
CA SER A 118 0.21 4.05 1.67
C SER A 118 0.86 2.89 2.42
N THR A 119 1.65 3.17 3.46
CA THR A 119 2.53 2.19 4.08
C THR A 119 2.15 1.87 5.52
N LEU A 120 1.84 2.89 6.33
CA LEU A 120 1.54 2.65 7.75
C LEU A 120 0.15 2.07 7.92
N ASP A 121 -0.84 2.52 7.16
CA ASP A 121 -2.19 1.95 7.22
C ASP A 121 -2.20 0.49 6.76
N ALA A 122 -1.48 0.18 5.67
CA ALA A 122 -1.28 -1.19 5.20
C ALA A 122 -0.50 -2.06 6.21
N ALA A 123 0.51 -1.50 6.89
CA ALA A 123 1.29 -2.21 7.90
C ALA A 123 0.52 -2.46 9.21
N MET A 124 -0.32 -1.50 9.63
CA MET A 124 -1.04 -1.54 10.90
C MET A 124 -2.38 -2.27 10.80
N SER A 125 -3.09 -2.13 9.68
CA SER A 125 -4.35 -2.85 9.46
C SER A 125 -4.14 -4.35 9.28
N GLY A 126 -2.91 -4.81 9.03
CA GLY A 126 -2.62 -6.22 8.72
C GLY A 126 -3.16 -6.67 7.37
N SER A 127 -4.04 -5.88 6.74
CA SER A 127 -4.71 -6.15 5.48
C SER A 127 -3.79 -5.77 4.32
N LEU A 128 -2.92 -6.71 3.92
CA LEU A 128 -2.28 -6.64 2.62
C LEU A 128 -3.37 -6.82 1.55
N SER A 129 -3.88 -5.70 1.04
CA SER A 129 -5.04 -5.53 0.16
C SER A 129 -4.90 -6.16 -1.24
N GLY A 130 -4.56 -7.44 -1.29
CA GLY A 130 -4.39 -8.21 -2.52
C GLY A 130 -4.17 -9.71 -2.32
N ALA A 131 -3.97 -10.19 -1.08
CA ALA A 131 -3.89 -11.63 -0.79
C ALA A 131 -5.04 -12.15 0.08
N GLU A 132 -5.74 -11.29 0.83
CA GLU A 132 -6.73 -11.71 1.83
C GLU A 132 -8.19 -11.76 1.31
N ASP A 133 -8.46 -11.22 0.12
CA ASP A 133 -9.83 -11.23 -0.47
C ASP A 133 -10.32 -12.63 -0.90
N PHE A 134 -9.51 -13.68 -0.69
CA PHE A 134 -9.86 -15.07 -0.96
C PHE A 134 -10.11 -15.92 0.28
N THR A 135 -9.91 -15.40 1.49
CA THR A 135 -10.20 -16.14 2.73
C THR A 135 -11.17 -15.34 3.58
N PRO A 136 -12.49 -15.59 3.49
CA PRO A 136 -13.46 -14.98 4.39
C PRO A 136 -13.06 -15.18 5.86
N GLU A 137 -13.37 -14.21 6.74
CA GLU A 137 -13.03 -14.26 8.17
C GLU A 137 -13.49 -15.54 8.88
N GLN A 138 -14.53 -16.18 8.35
CA GLN A 138 -15.03 -17.48 8.79
C GLN A 138 -13.97 -18.58 8.64
N ASP A 139 -13.26 -18.61 7.51
CA ASP A 139 -12.25 -19.63 7.22
C ASP A 139 -11.03 -19.48 8.14
N ILE A 140 -10.67 -18.25 8.51
CA ILE A 140 -9.55 -17.97 9.44
C ILE A 140 -9.85 -18.55 10.83
N GLU A 141 -11.09 -18.41 11.30
CA GLU A 141 -11.50 -18.94 12.59
C GLU A 141 -11.62 -20.47 12.56
N GLU A 142 -12.09 -21.05 11.45
CA GLU A 142 -12.11 -22.50 11.23
C GLU A 142 -10.70 -23.09 11.22
N VAL A 143 -9.75 -22.49 10.49
CA VAL A 143 -8.35 -22.91 10.48
C VAL A 143 -7.74 -22.89 11.88
N ARG A 144 -8.08 -21.86 12.67
CA ARG A 144 -7.62 -21.74 14.07
C ARG A 144 -8.20 -22.82 14.98
N GLN A 145 -9.48 -23.18 14.77
CA GLN A 145 -10.11 -24.30 15.48
C GLN A 145 -9.44 -25.63 15.12
N ILE A 146 -9.19 -25.86 13.84
CA ILE A 146 -8.51 -27.05 13.32
C ILE A 146 -7.11 -27.15 13.92
N GLU A 147 -6.33 -26.06 13.89
CA GLU A 147 -4.98 -26.01 14.46
C GLU A 147 -4.99 -26.39 15.95
N LYS A 148 -5.95 -25.87 16.73
CA LYS A 148 -6.10 -26.19 18.15
C LYS A 148 -6.43 -27.66 18.39
N GLN A 149 -7.24 -28.26 17.52
CA GLN A 149 -7.57 -29.70 17.60
C GLN A 149 -6.36 -30.57 17.22
N ILE A 150 -5.60 -30.20 16.19
CA ILE A 150 -4.40 -30.92 15.77
C ILE A 150 -3.33 -30.88 16.86
N LYS A 151 -3.04 -29.70 17.42
CA LYS A 151 -2.04 -29.55 18.51
C LYS A 151 -2.41 -30.31 19.79
N ARG A 152 -3.70 -30.54 20.04
CA ARG A 152 -4.16 -31.36 21.18
C ARG A 152 -3.99 -32.86 20.95
N ARG A 153 -4.09 -33.32 19.69
CA ARG A 153 -4.08 -34.74 19.35
C ARG A 153 -2.71 -35.26 18.93
N PHE A 154 -1.83 -34.39 18.45
CA PHE A 154 -0.50 -34.75 17.97
C PHE A 154 0.57 -34.02 18.76
N ALA A 155 1.55 -34.78 19.27
CA ALA A 155 2.73 -34.20 19.88
C ALA A 155 3.59 -33.53 18.82
N ILE A 156 4.29 -32.45 19.20
CA ILE A 156 5.19 -31.73 18.30
C ILE A 156 6.28 -32.70 17.82
N GLY A 157 6.32 -32.94 16.51
CA GLY A 157 7.27 -33.87 15.87
C GLY A 157 6.68 -35.18 15.35
N THR A 158 5.39 -35.45 15.57
CA THR A 158 4.71 -36.60 14.95
C THR A 158 4.52 -36.36 13.45
N GLN A 159 5.04 -37.26 12.61
CA GLN A 159 4.78 -37.25 11.17
C GLN A 159 3.58 -38.15 10.87
N VAL A 160 2.61 -37.62 10.12
CA VAL A 160 1.43 -38.37 9.67
C VAL A 160 1.43 -38.38 8.14
N SER A 161 1.26 -39.57 7.56
CA SER A 161 1.17 -39.75 6.11
C SER A 161 -0.14 -39.18 5.57
N GLU A 162 -0.06 -38.26 4.62
CA GLU A 162 -1.23 -37.66 3.97
C GLU A 162 -1.84 -38.66 2.96
N GLN A 163 -2.99 -39.26 3.31
CA GLN A 163 -3.79 -39.99 2.33
C GLN A 163 -4.74 -39.01 1.63
N LYS A 164 -4.56 -38.82 0.31
CA LYS A 164 -5.47 -38.03 -0.52
C LYS A 164 -6.84 -38.69 -0.60
N ASN A 165 -7.79 -38.23 0.20
CA ASN A 165 -9.20 -38.55 -0.01
C ASN A 165 -9.76 -37.63 -1.11
N ASN A 166 -9.92 -38.20 -2.30
CA ASN A 166 -10.61 -37.56 -3.42
C ASN A 166 -12.13 -37.57 -3.14
N PRO A 167 -12.86 -36.45 -3.23
CA PRO A 167 -14.31 -36.45 -3.03
C PRO A 167 -14.98 -36.90 -4.33
N GLY A 168 -15.26 -38.20 -4.44
CA GLY A 168 -15.97 -38.80 -5.56
C GLY A 168 -17.31 -39.40 -5.14
N PHE A 169 -18.39 -38.76 -5.59
CA PHE A 169 -19.67 -39.35 -5.97
C PHE A 169 -20.26 -40.46 -5.08
N CYS A 170 -21.21 -40.09 -4.23
CA CYS A 170 -22.34 -40.97 -3.90
C CYS A 170 -23.43 -40.74 -4.95
N GLU A 171 -23.53 -41.64 -5.93
CA GLU A 171 -24.75 -41.86 -6.72
C GLU A 171 -25.15 -43.34 -6.58
N THR A 172 -26.38 -43.54 -6.06
CA THR A 172 -27.35 -44.64 -6.28
C THR A 172 -26.89 -46.10 -6.08
N GLU A 173 -27.66 -46.96 -5.40
CA GLU A 173 -28.93 -47.52 -5.89
C GLU A 173 -29.89 -47.92 -4.73
N ILE A 174 -31.17 -47.57 -4.90
CA ILE A 174 -32.26 -48.56 -5.00
C ILE A 174 -32.84 -48.40 -6.41
#